data_AF-A0A6N7SB03-F1
#
_entry.id   AF-A0A6N7SB03-F1
#
_cell.length_a   1.000
_cell.length_b   1.000
_cell.length_c   1.000
_cell.angle_alpha   90.00
_cell.angle_beta   90.00
_cell.angle_gamma   90.00
#
_symmetry.space_group_name_H-M   'P 1'
#
loop_
_entity.id
_entity.type
_entity.pdbx_description
1 polymer ?
#
loop_
_entity_poly.entity_id
_entity_poly.type
_entity_poly.pdbx_seq_one_letter_code
_entity_poly.pdbx_strand_id
1 'polypeptide(L)' 'MSLTVNDYYKGPKQDFDRPGVLWEFKKILAGSNFYIKIKIVQEDGENILKCLAFHEDEFAREVVGG' A
#
# COMPACT_ATOMS: atom_id res chain seq x y z
N MET A 1 7.00 13.52 5.11
CA MET A 1 6.59 12.69 3.95
C MET A 1 5.40 11.85 4.39
N SER A 2 4.24 12.06 3.79
CA SER A 2 3.00 11.36 4.16
C SER A 2 2.42 10.66 2.92
N LEU A 3 1.60 9.62 3.12
CA LEU A 3 0.74 9.10 2.05
C LEU A 3 -0.33 10.13 1.72
N THR A 4 -0.58 10.30 0.43
CA THR A 4 -1.58 11.20 -0.13
C THR A 4 -2.49 10.41 -1.07
N VAL A 5 -3.59 11.03 -1.49
CA VAL A 5 -4.48 10.43 -2.50
C VAL A 5 -3.77 10.17 -3.84
N ASN A 6 -2.72 10.93 -4.16
CA ASN A 6 -1.94 10.72 -5.39
C ASN A 6 -1.06 9.47 -5.32
N ASP A 7 -0.75 8.99 -4.12
CA ASP A 7 0.01 7.75 -3.92
C ASP A 7 -0.91 6.51 -3.99
N TYR A 8 -2.23 6.69 -4.06
CA TYR A 8 -3.19 5.60 -4.06
C TYR A 8 -3.11 4.78 -5.37
N TYR A 9 -2.97 3.46 -5.24
CA TYR A 9 -2.85 2.56 -6.38
C TYR A 9 -4.10 1.70 -6.57
N LYS A 10 -4.52 0.94 -5.55
CA LYS A 10 -5.68 0.04 -5.62
C LYS A 10 -6.34 -0.14 -4.26
N GLY A 11 -7.64 -0.44 -4.24
CA GLY A 11 -8.39 -0.61 -2.99
C GLY A 11 -9.81 -0.02 -3.04
N PRO A 12 -10.47 0.08 -1.88
CA PRO A 12 -10.37 -0.96 -0.85
C PRO A 12 -10.61 -2.34 -1.49
N LYS A 13 -9.80 -3.34 -1.15
CA LYS A 13 -10.01 -4.74 -1.54
C LYS A 13 -10.35 -5.56 -0.31
N GLN A 14 -11.17 -6.59 -0.47
CA GLN A 14 -11.33 -7.58 0.57
C GLN A 14 -9.96 -8.17 0.93
N ASP A 15 -9.65 -8.19 2.22
CA ASP A 15 -8.56 -8.97 2.75
C ASP A 15 -9.04 -10.43 2.84
N PHE A 16 -8.45 -11.31 2.02
CA PHE A 16 -8.85 -12.71 1.95
C PHE A 16 -8.17 -13.57 3.03
N ASP A 17 -7.11 -13.06 3.66
CA ASP A 17 -6.39 -13.76 4.73
C ASP A 17 -6.96 -13.43 6.11
N ARG A 18 -7.51 -12.21 6.28
CA ARG A 18 -8.04 -11.71 7.56
C ARG A 18 -9.29 -10.84 7.35
N PRO A 19 -10.21 -10.72 8.32
CA PRO A 19 -11.38 -9.84 8.19
C PRO A 19 -11.02 -8.38 7.87
N GLY A 20 -11.86 -7.75 7.06
CA GLY A 20 -11.77 -6.34 6.70
C GLY A 20 -11.30 -6.10 5.26
N VAL A 21 -10.85 -4.87 5.02
CA VAL A 21 -10.38 -4.42 3.70
C VAL A 21 -8.97 -3.84 3.80
N LEU A 22 -8.27 -3.83 2.67
CA LEU A 22 -6.93 -3.28 2.53
C LEU A 22 -6.82 -2.30 1.37
N TRP A 23 -5.85 -1.41 1.47
CA TRP A 23 -5.49 -0.43 0.46
C TRP A 23 -4.03 -0.59 0.07
N GLU A 24 -3.75 -0.35 -1.19
CA GLU A 24 -2.44 -0.45 -1.80
C GLU A 24 -2.06 0.92 -2.35
N PHE A 25 -0.84 1.35 -2.04
CA PHE A 25 -0.26 2.61 -2.47
C PHE A 25 1.05 2.36 -3.19
N LYS A 26 1.42 3.29 -4.08
CA LYS A 26 2.75 3.38 -4.67
C LYS A 26 3.31 4.77 -4.42
N LYS A 27 4.54 4.86 -3.93
CA LYS A 27 5.16 6.14 -3.57
C LYS A 27 6.64 6.18 -3.95
N ILE A 28 7.07 7.28 -4.54
CA ILE A 28 8.50 7.55 -4.77
C ILE A 28 9.11 8.04 -3.45
N LEU A 29 10.10 7.30 -2.95
CA LEU A 29 10.89 7.64 -1.76
C LEU A 29 12.36 7.55 -2.13
N ALA A 30 13.10 8.65 -1.94
CA ALA A 30 14.52 8.75 -2.29
C ALA A 30 14.86 8.32 -3.73
N GLY A 31 13.93 8.52 -4.68
CA GLY A 31 14.11 8.17 -6.09
C GLY A 31 13.66 6.75 -6.47
N SER A 32 13.34 5.88 -5.50
CA SER A 32 12.84 4.53 -5.75
C SER A 32 11.32 4.45 -5.57
N ASN A 33 10.65 3.65 -6.40
CA ASN A 33 9.22 3.35 -6.24
C ASN A 33 9.03 2.28 -5.16
N PHE A 34 8.16 2.55 -4.20
CA PHE A 34 7.77 1.60 -3.14
C PHE A 34 6.31 1.21 -3.28
N TYR A 35 6.05 -0.08 -3.07
CA TYR A 35 4.71 -0.61 -2.87
C TYR A 35 4.40 -0.69 -1.38
N ILE A 36 3.22 -0.21 -0.99
CA ILE A 36 2.80 -0.14 0.41
C ILE A 36 1.39 -0.70 0.52
N LYS A 37 1.19 -1.67 1.42
CA LYS A 37 -0.11 -2.32 1.68
C LYS A 37 -0.53 -2.07 3.12
N ILE A 38 -1.67 -1.42 3.32
CA ILE A 38 -2.16 -1.05 4.65
C ILE A 38 -3.62 -1.45 4.87
N LYS A 39 -4.00 -1.62 6.14
CA LYS A 39 -5.40 -1.76 6.56
C LYS A 39 -5.64 -1.07 7.90
N ILE A 40 -6.88 -0.67 8.15
CA ILE A 40 -7.33 -0.21 9.47
C ILE A 40 -8.03 -1.39 10.15
N VAL A 41 -7.65 -1.68 11.39
CA VAL A 41 -8.30 -2.67 12.26
C VAL A 41 -8.78 -2.01 13.53
N GLN A 42 -9.83 -2.58 14.14
CA GLN A 42 -10.27 -2.18 15.46
C GLN A 42 -9.69 -3.15 16.50
N GLU A 43 -8.88 -2.64 17.43
CA GLU A 43 -8.30 -3.40 18.55
C GLU A 43 -8.53 -2.62 19.84
N ASP A 44 -9.11 -3.26 20.86
CA ASP A 44 -9.45 -2.66 22.15
C ASP A 44 -10.27 -1.35 22.05
N GLY A 45 -11.15 -1.27 21.04
CA GLY A 45 -12.00 -0.11 20.79
C GLY A 45 -11.32 1.01 19.99
N GLU A 46 -10.03 0.89 19.69
CA GLU A 46 -9.26 1.88 18.92
C GLU A 46 -9.04 1.46 17.47
N ASN A 47 -8.98 2.45 16.57
CA ASN A 47 -8.60 2.23 15.18
C ASN A 47 -7.08 2.24 15.05
N ILE A 48 -6.51 1.09 14.68
CA ILE A 48 -5.08 0.93 14.45
C ILE A 48 -4.81 0.77 12.97
N LEU A 49 -3.91 1.59 12.43
CA LEU A 49 -3.38 1.40 11.09
C LEU A 49 -2.27 0.34 11.11
N LYS A 50 -2.44 -0.73 10.34
CA LYS A 50 -1.42 -1.78 10.16
C LYS A 50 -0.80 -1.69 8.78
N CYS A 51 0.53 -1.66 8.73
CA CYS A 51 1.30 -1.84 7.51
C CYS A 51 1.57 -3.33 7.31
N LEU A 52 0.99 -3.91 6.26
CA LEU A 52 1.10 -5.34 5.93
C LEU A 52 2.29 -5.64 5.01
N ALA A 53 2.63 -4.70 4.13
CA ALA A 53 3.78 -4.80 3.23
C ALA A 53 4.36 -3.42 2.96
N PHE A 54 5.69 -3.34 2.95
CA PHE A 54 6.46 -2.17 2.55
C PHE A 54 7.75 -2.68 1.91
N HIS A 55 7.88 -2.52 0.60
CA HIS A 55 9.07 -2.95 -0.14
C HIS A 55 9.19 -2.14 -1.44
N GLU A 56 10.37 -2.17 -2.06
CA GLU A 56 10.55 -1.61 -3.39
C GLU A 56 9.60 -2.30 -4.38
N ASP A 57 9.01 -1.53 -5.29
CA ASP A 57 8.13 -2.03 -6.33
C ASP A 57 8.96 -2.62 -7.48
N GLU A 58 9.63 -3.74 -7.20
CA GLU A 58 10.55 -4.44 -8.12
C GLU A 58 9.87 -4.92 -9.43
N PHE A 59 8.54 -4.83 -9.52
CA PHE A 59 7.77 -5.14 -10.73
C PHE A 59 7.55 -3.95 -11.67
N ALA A 60 8.04 -2.75 -11.34
CA ALA A 60 8.16 -1.66 -12.30
C ALA A 60 9.36 -1.88 -13.24
N ARG A 61 9.44 -3.05 -13.90
CA ARG A 61 10.29 -3.16 -15.08
C ARG A 61 9.72 -2.21 -16.11
N GLU A 62 10.47 -1.15 -16.39
CA GLU A 62 10.28 -0.31 -17.55
C GLU A 62 10.08 -1.23 -18.76
N VAL A 63 8.90 -1.16 -19.37
CA VAL A 63 8.79 -1.51 -20.78
C VAL A 63 9.55 -0.39 -21.49
N VAL A 64 10.86 -0.55 -21.60
CA VAL A 64 11.66 0.24 -22.53
C VAL A 64 11.01 -0.02 -23.89
N GLY A 65 10.42 1.02 -24.47
CA GLY A 65 9.67 0.95 -25.71
C GLY A 65 10.45 0.23 -26.80
N GLY A 66 9.73 -0.62 -27.54
CA GLY A 66 10.19 -1.13 -28.83
C GLY A 66 10.15 -0.05 -29.92
#